data_AF-A0A964ASA9-F1
#
_entry.id   AF-A0A964ASA9-F1
#
_cell.length_a   1.000
_cell.length_b   1.000
_cell.length_c   1.000
_cell.angle_alpha   90.00
_cell.angle_beta   90.00
_cell.angle_gamma   90.00
#
_symmetry.space_group_name_H-M   'P 1'
#
loop_
_entity.id
_entity.type
_entity.pdbx_description
1 polymer ?
#
loop_
_entity_poly.entity_id
_entity_poly.type
_entity_poly.pdbx_seq_one_letter_code
_entity_poly.pdbx_strand_id
1 'polypeptide(L)'
;MKQTLNLMLSALGLKLAPWMAPLAAALLALLFLPLYRVNFRTKQARKRMVRAGAARPEQRDALTAEALGLVTGNPMGLIVVAEEALNRGMRPVAEEAVRQLAETGKRRPELRRLQRQLSDERPTTAEAEAAAIEHLLESGMREKARERLQRARERFPGAEALAEIDVDEGRGD
;
A
#
# COMPACT_ATOMS: atom_id res chain seq x y z
N MET A 1 37.86 -16.20 12.80
CA MET A 1 37.08 -15.87 11.58
C MET A 1 37.95 -15.42 10.39
N LYS A 2 38.99 -14.59 10.57
CA LYS A 2 39.93 -14.23 9.48
C LYS A 2 40.77 -15.41 8.95
N GLN A 3 41.12 -16.36 9.81
CA GLN A 3 41.92 -17.54 9.43
C GLN A 3 41.14 -18.59 8.64
N THR A 4 39.86 -18.80 8.94
CA THR A 4 39.02 -19.79 8.25
C THR A 4 38.66 -19.37 6.82
N LEU A 5 38.49 -18.07 6.57
CA LEU A 5 38.25 -17.54 5.23
C LEU A 5 39.48 -17.74 4.32
N ASN A 6 40.68 -17.46 4.83
CA ASN A 6 41.92 -17.63 4.08
C ASN A 6 42.21 -19.10 3.74
N LEU A 7 41.91 -20.03 4.65
CA LEU A 7 42.05 -21.47 4.40
C LEU A 7 41.15 -21.97 3.27
N MET A 8 39.87 -21.56 3.26
CA MET A 8 38.95 -21.93 2.18
C MET A 8 39.31 -21.30 0.81
N LEU A 9 39.79 -20.06 0.80
CA LEU A 9 40.19 -19.38 -0.43
C LEU A 9 41.50 -19.92 -1.01
N SER A 10 42.44 -20.35 -0.16
CA SER A 10 43.67 -21.01 -0.60
C SER A 10 43.45 -22.38 -1.23
N ALA A 11 42.39 -23.10 -0.83
CA ALA A 11 42.00 -24.38 -1.44
C ALA A 11 41.51 -24.23 -2.90
N LEU A 12 41.08 -23.02 -3.29
CA LEU A 12 40.67 -22.67 -4.65
C LEU A 12 41.81 -22.06 -5.48
N GLY A 13 43.04 -22.01 -4.97
CA GLY A 13 44.22 -21.44 -5.65
C GLY A 13 44.23 -19.91 -5.77
N LEU A 14 43.26 -19.21 -5.17
CA LEU A 14 43.12 -17.76 -5.25
C LEU A 14 43.87 -17.08 -4.09
N LYS A 15 45.06 -16.55 -4.38
CA LYS A 15 45.79 -15.68 -3.44
C LYS A 15 45.19 -14.27 -3.50
N LEU A 16 44.21 -13.98 -2.63
CA LEU A 16 43.70 -12.61 -2.46
C LEU A 16 44.77 -11.74 -1.79
N ALA A 17 45.31 -10.78 -2.54
CA ALA A 17 46.19 -9.77 -1.98
C ALA A 17 45.42 -8.89 -0.97
N PRO A 18 46.05 -8.39 0.11
CA PRO A 18 45.36 -7.65 1.17
C PRO A 18 44.56 -6.42 0.69
N TRP A 19 44.98 -5.80 -0.41
CA TRP A 19 44.31 -4.65 -1.03
C TRP A 19 43.03 -5.03 -1.82
N MET A 20 42.85 -6.31 -2.17
CA MET A 20 41.66 -6.76 -2.90
C MET A 20 40.41 -6.81 -2.01
N ALA A 21 40.57 -7.02 -0.70
CA ALA A 21 39.44 -7.02 0.24
C ALA A 21 38.70 -5.67 0.30
N PRO A 22 39.35 -4.51 0.51
CA PRO A 22 38.65 -3.22 0.47
C PRO A 22 38.13 -2.88 -0.94
N LEU A 23 38.82 -3.29 -2.01
CA LEU A 23 38.34 -3.09 -3.38
C LEU A 23 37.05 -3.88 -3.66
N ALA A 24 37.01 -5.16 -3.26
CA ALA A 24 35.82 -6.01 -3.39
C ALA A 24 34.66 -5.46 -2.56
N ALA A 25 34.93 -4.98 -1.33
CA ALA A 25 33.92 -4.32 -0.51
C ALA A 25 33.37 -3.04 -1.16
N ALA A 26 34.23 -2.21 -1.77
CA ALA A 26 33.81 -1.01 -2.49
C ALA A 26 32.96 -1.34 -3.73
N LEU A 27 33.35 -2.36 -4.50
CA LEU A 27 32.59 -2.85 -5.65
C LEU A 27 31.22 -3.39 -5.25
N LEU A 28 31.15 -4.19 -4.17
CA LEU A 28 29.88 -4.67 -3.63
C LEU A 28 29.01 -3.50 -3.16
N ALA A 29 29.58 -2.53 -2.43
CA ALA A 29 28.84 -1.35 -2.00
C ALA A 29 28.27 -0.58 -3.21
N LEU A 30 29.06 -0.41 -4.28
CA LEU A 30 28.62 0.25 -5.51
C LEU A 30 27.47 -0.51 -6.19
N LEU A 31 27.56 -1.84 -6.24
CA LEU A 31 26.56 -2.73 -6.82
C LEU A 31 25.23 -2.71 -6.06
N PHE A 32 25.27 -2.67 -4.72
CA PHE A 32 24.08 -2.68 -3.87
C PHE A 32 23.50 -1.29 -3.58
N LEU A 33 24.25 -0.22 -3.82
CA LEU A 33 23.81 1.17 -3.64
C LEU A 33 22.46 1.51 -4.33
N PRO A 34 22.19 1.13 -5.60
CA PRO A 34 20.91 1.43 -6.23
C PRO A 34 19.72 0.77 -5.51
N LEU A 35 19.86 -0.49 -5.07
CA LEU A 35 18.83 -1.19 -4.32
C LEU A 35 18.56 -0.52 -2.97
N TYR A 36 19.63 -0.11 -2.28
CA TYR A 36 19.52 0.61 -1.02
C TYR A 36 18.78 1.95 -1.19
N ARG A 37 19.11 2.71 -2.24
CA ARG A 37 18.45 3.99 -2.55
C ARG A 37 16.95 3.83 -2.81
N VAL A 38 16.55 2.80 -3.57
CA VAL A 38 15.14 2.51 -3.86
C VAL A 38 14.36 2.22 -2.56
N ASN A 39 14.90 1.36 -1.71
CA ASN A 39 14.26 1.01 -0.43
C ASN A 39 14.15 2.20 0.52
N PHE A 40 15.20 3.03 0.58
CA PHE A 40 15.22 4.22 1.41
C PHE A 40 14.17 5.24 0.95
N ARG A 41 14.06 5.50 -0.36
CA ARG A 41 13.05 6.41 -0.93
C ARG A 41 11.63 5.94 -0.64
N THR A 42 11.34 4.64 -0.79
CA THR A 42 10.03 4.08 -0.44
C THR A 42 9.71 4.26 1.06
N LYS A 43 10.68 4.04 1.95
CA LYS A 43 10.49 4.24 3.40
C LYS A 43 10.22 5.70 3.73
N GLN A 44 10.93 6.63 3.08
CA GLN A 44 10.68 8.06 3.24
C GLN A 44 9.30 8.46 2.72
N ALA A 45 8.89 7.97 1.55
CA ALA A 45 7.58 8.25 0.98
C ALA A 45 6.45 7.77 1.91
N ARG A 46 6.56 6.54 2.45
CA ARG A 46 5.62 6.04 3.47
C ARG A 46 5.57 6.97 4.69
N LYS A 47 6.72 7.39 5.21
CA LYS A 47 6.77 8.30 6.37
C LYS A 47 6.11 9.65 6.07
N ARG A 48 6.26 10.18 4.86
CA ARG A 48 5.60 11.42 4.41
C ARG A 48 4.08 11.24 4.31
N MET A 49 3.61 10.13 3.73
CA MET A 49 2.19 9.79 3.67
C MET A 49 1.55 9.64 5.06
N VAL A 50 2.27 9.02 6.00
CA VAL A 50 1.84 8.91 7.40
C VAL A 50 1.66 10.28 8.04
N ARG A 51 2.61 11.20 7.81
CA ARG A 51 2.54 12.58 8.30
C ARG A 51 1.41 13.37 7.63
N ALA A 52 1.22 13.20 6.32
CA ALA A 52 0.19 13.88 5.55
C ALA A 52 -1.22 13.58 6.09
N GLY A 53 -1.47 12.35 6.53
CA GLY A 53 -2.75 11.97 7.12
C GLY A 53 -3.09 12.65 8.45
N ALA A 54 -2.08 13.12 9.19
CA ALA A 54 -2.28 13.87 10.44
C ALA A 54 -2.11 15.39 10.28
N ALA A 55 -1.74 15.85 9.08
CA ALA A 55 -1.44 17.25 8.81
C ALA A 55 -2.70 18.05 8.44
N ARG A 56 -2.59 19.37 8.60
CA ARG A 56 -3.58 20.33 8.09
C ARG A 56 -3.63 20.29 6.54
N PRO A 57 -4.75 20.67 5.91
CA PRO A 57 -4.91 20.60 4.45
C PRO A 57 -3.75 21.23 3.66
N GLU A 58 -3.31 22.42 4.05
CA GLU A 58 -2.21 23.16 3.40
C GLU A 58 -0.87 22.40 3.41
N GLN A 59 -0.60 21.63 4.47
CA GLN A 59 0.62 20.84 4.61
C GLN A 59 0.48 19.45 3.98
N ARG A 60 -0.76 18.95 3.86
CA ARG A 60 -1.06 17.64 3.30
C ARG A 60 -0.63 17.57 1.84
N ASP A 61 -0.97 18.58 1.05
CA ASP A 61 -0.69 18.58 -0.39
C ASP A 61 0.81 18.63 -0.70
N ALA A 62 1.57 19.40 0.09
CA ALA A 62 3.03 19.42 -0.03
C ALA A 62 3.64 18.05 0.31
N LEU A 63 3.20 17.42 1.40
CA LEU A 63 3.71 16.12 1.84
C LEU A 63 3.35 14.98 0.87
N THR A 64 2.16 15.03 0.25
CA THR A 64 1.73 14.02 -0.74
C THR A 64 2.48 14.18 -2.05
N ALA A 65 2.70 15.41 -2.52
CA ALA A 65 3.51 15.70 -3.71
C ALA A 65 4.97 15.22 -3.53
N GLU A 66 5.59 15.50 -2.37
CA GLU A 66 6.93 15.00 -2.06
C GLU A 66 6.96 13.47 -1.99
N ALA A 67 5.95 12.84 -1.38
CA ALA A 67 5.87 11.39 -1.29
C ALA A 67 5.82 10.73 -2.67
N LEU A 68 4.99 11.26 -3.58
CA LEU A 68 4.90 10.80 -4.97
C LEU A 68 6.21 11.02 -5.72
N GLY A 69 6.83 12.20 -5.61
CA GLY A 69 8.12 12.51 -6.24
C GLY A 69 9.28 11.62 -5.78
N LEU A 70 9.21 11.09 -4.54
CA LEU A 70 10.22 10.15 -4.04
C LEU A 70 10.13 8.77 -4.72
N VAL A 71 8.95 8.37 -5.21
CA VAL A 71 8.69 7.03 -5.76
C VAL A 71 8.37 7.03 -7.26
N THR A 72 8.43 8.16 -7.95
CA THR A 72 8.22 8.25 -9.40
C THR A 72 9.10 7.24 -10.14
N GLY A 73 8.48 6.48 -11.05
CA GLY A 73 9.16 5.42 -11.83
C GLY A 73 9.54 4.16 -11.05
N ASN A 74 9.23 4.08 -9.75
CA ASN A 74 9.46 2.90 -8.91
C ASN A 74 8.13 2.17 -8.60
N PRO A 75 7.83 1.05 -9.28
CA PRO A 75 6.56 0.35 -9.11
C PRO A 75 6.25 -0.06 -7.66
N MET A 76 7.25 -0.54 -6.92
CA MET A 76 7.05 -0.96 -5.53
C MET A 76 6.76 0.24 -4.62
N GLY A 77 7.43 1.37 -4.86
CA GLY A 77 7.17 2.60 -4.12
C GLY A 77 5.77 3.15 -4.37
N LEU A 78 5.33 3.14 -5.64
CA LEU A 78 3.99 3.57 -6.05
C LEU A 78 2.89 2.71 -5.42
N ILE A 79 3.06 1.39 -5.37
CA ILE A 79 2.12 0.49 -4.67
C ILE A 79 2.00 0.89 -3.20
N VAL A 80 3.12 1.10 -2.51
CA VAL A 80 3.13 1.45 -1.08
C VAL A 80 2.45 2.80 -0.83
N VAL A 81 2.66 3.79 -1.71
CA VAL A 81 1.99 5.10 -1.60
C VAL A 81 0.49 4.96 -1.85
N ALA A 82 0.07 4.20 -2.86
CA ALA A 82 -1.33 3.98 -3.18
C ALA A 82 -2.08 3.28 -2.01
N GLU A 83 -1.50 2.22 -1.45
CA GLU A 83 -2.08 1.52 -0.29
C GLU A 83 -2.21 2.44 0.93
N GLU A 84 -1.16 3.21 1.25
CA GLU A 84 -1.19 4.14 2.38
C GLU A 84 -2.22 5.27 2.17
N ALA A 85 -2.36 5.74 0.93
CA ALA A 85 -3.37 6.73 0.56
C ALA A 85 -4.79 6.18 0.72
N LEU A 86 -5.06 4.97 0.23
CA LEU A 86 -6.36 4.29 0.36
C LEU A 86 -6.73 4.06 1.83
N ASN A 87 -5.78 3.57 2.63
CA ASN A 87 -5.98 3.34 4.07
C ASN A 87 -6.36 4.62 4.83
N ARG A 88 -5.93 5.78 4.33
CA ARG A 88 -6.18 7.10 4.93
C ARG A 88 -7.33 7.87 4.28
N GLY A 89 -8.01 7.27 3.30
CA GLY A 89 -9.09 7.93 2.55
C GLY A 89 -8.62 9.08 1.64
N MET A 90 -7.32 9.16 1.32
CA MET A 90 -6.74 10.17 0.42
C MET A 90 -6.87 9.71 -1.04
N ARG A 91 -8.11 9.61 -1.51
CA ARG A 91 -8.45 9.01 -2.81
C ARG A 91 -7.74 9.67 -4.01
N PRO A 92 -7.67 11.01 -4.13
CA PRO A 92 -6.97 11.64 -5.25
C PRO A 92 -5.48 11.24 -5.35
N VAL A 93 -4.82 11.06 -4.20
CA VAL A 93 -3.41 10.64 -4.13
C VAL A 93 -3.26 9.17 -4.53
N ALA A 94 -4.21 8.32 -4.15
CA ALA A 94 -4.23 6.92 -4.55
C ALA A 94 -4.42 6.78 -6.07
N GLU A 95 -5.34 7.54 -6.65
CA GLU A 95 -5.60 7.56 -8.09
C GLU A 95 -4.34 7.99 -8.87
N GLU A 96 -3.68 9.05 -8.41
CA GLU A 96 -2.42 9.52 -9.00
C GLU A 96 -1.31 8.47 -8.94
N ALA A 97 -1.12 7.83 -7.78
CA ALA A 97 -0.13 6.76 -7.63
C ALA A 97 -0.43 5.56 -8.52
N VAL A 98 -1.71 5.18 -8.67
CA VAL A 98 -2.16 4.09 -9.53
C VAL A 98 -1.97 4.43 -11.01
N ARG A 99 -2.22 5.67 -11.42
CA ARG A 99 -1.94 6.16 -12.77
C ARG A 99 -0.46 6.04 -13.12
N GLN A 100 0.42 6.58 -12.25
CA GLN A 100 1.87 6.46 -12.45
C GLN A 100 2.33 4.99 -12.44
N LEU A 101 1.72 4.13 -11.63
CA LEU A 101 2.02 2.69 -11.62
C LEU A 101 1.67 2.05 -12.97
N ALA A 102 0.52 2.41 -13.55
CA ALA A 102 0.09 1.92 -14.85
C ALA A 102 1.08 2.31 -15.96
N GLU A 103 1.59 3.54 -15.94
CA GLU A 103 2.62 4.02 -16.87
C GLU A 103 3.91 3.20 -16.82
N THR A 104 4.24 2.60 -15.68
CA THR A 104 5.45 1.74 -15.58
C THR A 104 5.30 0.40 -16.32
N GLY A 105 4.07 -0.04 -16.64
CA GLY A 105 3.77 -1.33 -17.27
C GLY A 105 4.12 -2.57 -16.41
N LYS A 106 4.59 -2.38 -15.18
CA LYS A 106 5.03 -3.44 -14.25
C LYS A 106 3.95 -3.74 -13.20
N ARG A 107 4.09 -4.86 -12.49
CA ARG A 107 3.22 -5.22 -11.33
C ARG A 107 1.72 -5.22 -11.67
N ARG A 108 1.35 -5.84 -12.80
CA ARG A 108 -0.04 -5.91 -13.29
C ARG A 108 -1.04 -6.49 -12.28
N PRO A 109 -0.72 -7.57 -11.52
CA PRO A 109 -1.63 -8.08 -10.50
C PRO A 109 -1.95 -7.04 -9.42
N GLU A 110 -0.93 -6.34 -8.92
CA GLU A 110 -1.06 -5.32 -7.89
C GLU A 110 -1.79 -4.09 -8.42
N LEU A 111 -1.50 -3.67 -9.66
CA LEU A 111 -2.24 -2.61 -10.35
C LEU A 111 -3.73 -2.93 -10.43
N ARG A 112 -4.10 -4.13 -10.92
CA ARG A 112 -5.52 -4.55 -11.01
C ARG A 112 -6.18 -4.56 -9.63
N ARG A 113 -5.48 -5.04 -8.60
CA ARG A 113 -6.00 -5.03 -7.23
C ARG A 113 -6.26 -3.61 -6.73
N LEU A 114 -5.33 -2.68 -6.93
CA LEU A 114 -5.49 -1.27 -6.53
C LEU A 114 -6.59 -0.57 -7.33
N GLN A 115 -6.67 -0.84 -8.64
CA GLN A 115 -7.75 -0.35 -9.49
C GLN A 115 -9.11 -0.85 -9.01
N ARG A 116 -9.22 -2.13 -8.59
CA ARG A 116 -10.44 -2.64 -7.96
C ARG A 116 -10.77 -1.94 -6.65
N GLN A 117 -9.78 -1.66 -5.81
CA GLN A 117 -10.02 -0.92 -4.56
C GLN A 117 -10.44 0.54 -4.78
N LEU A 118 -10.04 1.12 -5.91
CA LEU A 118 -10.53 2.42 -6.35
C LEU A 118 -11.92 2.30 -6.99
N SER A 119 -12.14 1.32 -7.87
CA SER A 119 -13.41 1.14 -8.60
C SER A 119 -14.52 0.54 -7.75
N ASP A 120 -14.18 -0.18 -6.67
CA ASP A 120 -15.09 -0.47 -5.57
C ASP A 120 -15.48 0.91 -5.03
N GLU A 121 -16.53 1.45 -5.62
CA GLU A 121 -17.35 2.48 -5.05
C GLU A 121 -17.62 1.99 -3.63
N ARG A 122 -16.92 2.59 -2.66
CA ARG A 122 -17.56 2.79 -1.37
C ARG A 122 -18.87 3.47 -1.76
N PRO A 123 -20.01 2.84 -1.51
CA PRO A 123 -21.28 3.44 -1.84
C PRO A 123 -21.30 4.91 -1.46
N THR A 124 -21.42 5.77 -2.47
CA THR A 124 -21.41 7.22 -2.29
C THR A 124 -22.75 7.71 -1.77
N THR A 125 -23.80 6.90 -1.94
CA THR A 125 -25.15 7.13 -1.41
C THR A 125 -25.52 6.04 -0.42
N ALA A 126 -26.46 6.37 0.48
CA ALA A 126 -26.97 5.42 1.45
C ALA A 126 -27.68 4.22 0.78
N GLU A 127 -28.33 4.44 -0.37
CA GLU A 127 -29.04 3.40 -1.13
C GLU A 127 -28.09 2.36 -1.71
N ALA A 128 -26.94 2.79 -2.23
CA ALA A 128 -25.94 1.87 -2.74
C ALA A 128 -25.27 1.06 -1.60
N GLU A 129 -25.19 1.62 -0.39
CA GLU A 129 -24.66 0.91 0.78
C GLU A 129 -25.68 -0.09 1.29
N ALA A 130 -26.95 0.28 1.28
CA ALA A 130 -28.07 -0.61 1.57
C ALA A 130 -28.06 -1.84 0.65
N ALA A 131 -28.02 -1.63 -0.67
CA ALA A 131 -27.98 -2.73 -1.65
C ALA A 131 -26.75 -3.64 -1.47
N ALA A 132 -25.58 -3.08 -1.15
CA ALA A 132 -24.37 -3.85 -0.89
C ALA A 132 -24.45 -4.68 0.41
N ILE A 133 -25.16 -4.17 1.42
CA ILE A 133 -25.41 -4.88 2.68
C ILE A 133 -26.43 -6.00 2.45
N GLU A 134 -27.51 -5.74 1.72
CA GLU A 134 -28.50 -6.75 1.33
C GLU A 134 -27.84 -7.90 0.57
N HIS A 135 -26.98 -7.62 -0.39
CA HIS A 135 -26.27 -8.67 -1.13
C HIS A 135 -25.37 -9.54 -0.22
N LEU A 136 -24.78 -8.94 0.83
CA LEU A 136 -24.03 -9.70 1.84
C LEU A 136 -24.94 -10.59 2.70
N LEU A 137 -26.15 -10.13 3.00
CA LEU A 137 -27.16 -10.91 3.73
C LEU A 137 -27.66 -12.08 2.88
N GLU A 138 -27.97 -11.84 1.60
CA GLU A 138 -28.36 -12.87 0.62
C GLU A 138 -27.28 -13.94 0.47
N SER A 139 -26.01 -13.53 0.47
CA SER A 139 -24.85 -14.43 0.38
C SER A 139 -24.55 -15.16 1.70
N GLY A 140 -25.36 -14.98 2.74
CA GLY A 140 -25.18 -15.58 4.07
C GLY A 140 -24.04 -15.01 4.91
N MET A 141 -23.39 -13.93 4.47
CA MET A 141 -22.26 -13.29 5.16
C MET A 141 -22.72 -12.30 6.24
N ARG A 142 -23.57 -12.77 7.17
CA ARG A 142 -24.27 -11.92 8.16
C ARG A 142 -23.35 -11.07 9.04
N GLU A 143 -22.24 -11.64 9.49
CA GLU A 143 -21.29 -10.91 10.35
C GLU A 143 -20.66 -9.72 9.63
N LYS A 144 -20.25 -9.92 8.36
CA LYS A 144 -19.73 -8.85 7.50
C LYS A 144 -20.80 -7.81 7.17
N ALA A 145 -22.04 -8.25 6.94
CA ALA A 145 -23.17 -7.35 6.73
C ALA A 145 -23.41 -6.45 7.94
N ARG A 146 -23.37 -7.01 9.17
CA ARG A 146 -23.53 -6.25 10.42
C ARG A 146 -22.44 -5.20 10.61
N GLU A 147 -21.18 -5.58 10.46
CA GLU A 147 -20.05 -4.64 10.55
C GLU A 147 -20.11 -3.54 9.48
N ARG A 148 -20.63 -3.86 8.30
CA ARG A 148 -20.79 -2.91 7.20
C ARG A 148 -21.96 -1.95 7.46
N LEU A 149 -23.09 -2.46 7.94
CA LEU A 149 -24.26 -1.65 8.32
C LEU A 149 -23.94 -0.67 9.45
N GLN A 150 -23.20 -1.09 10.47
CA GLN A 150 -22.79 -0.19 11.55
C GLN A 150 -21.98 1.00 11.02
N ARG A 151 -20.98 0.71 10.17
CA ARG A 151 -20.16 1.76 9.53
C ARG A 151 -20.98 2.63 8.56
N ALA A 152 -21.99 2.06 7.91
CA ALA A 152 -22.90 2.78 7.02
C ALA A 152 -23.76 3.78 7.80
N ARG A 153 -24.33 3.37 8.93
CA ARG A 153 -25.16 4.22 9.82
C ARG A 153 -24.37 5.39 10.41
N GLU A 154 -23.11 5.16 10.77
CA GLU A 154 -22.20 6.24 11.20
C GLU A 154 -21.91 7.22 10.07
N ARG A 155 -21.83 6.74 8.82
CA ARG A 155 -21.50 7.56 7.65
C ARG A 155 -22.70 8.34 7.10
N PHE A 156 -23.89 7.75 7.15
CA PHE A 156 -25.13 8.30 6.60
C PHE A 156 -26.22 8.36 7.69
N PRO A 157 -26.09 9.28 8.68
CA PRO A 157 -27.04 9.35 9.78
C PRO A 157 -28.44 9.73 9.27
N GLY A 158 -29.45 8.96 9.67
CA GLY A 158 -30.86 9.21 9.32
C GLY A 158 -31.27 8.80 7.91
N ALA A 159 -30.44 8.06 7.17
CA ALA A 159 -30.83 7.54 5.87
C ALA A 159 -31.87 6.42 6.01
N GLU A 160 -33.05 6.63 5.44
CA GLU A 160 -34.20 5.71 5.48
C GLU A 160 -33.85 4.33 4.92
N ALA A 161 -33.12 4.29 3.79
CA ALA A 161 -32.64 3.04 3.16
C ALA A 161 -31.78 2.14 4.08
N LEU A 162 -31.14 2.68 5.11
CA LEU A 162 -30.33 1.91 6.08
C LEU A 162 -31.08 1.60 7.38
N ALA A 163 -32.22 2.25 7.60
CA ALA A 163 -33.09 2.02 8.75
C ALA A 163 -33.94 0.76 8.56
N GLU A 164 -34.32 0.47 7.33
CA GLU A 164 -35.13 -0.70 6.95
C GLU A 164 -34.37 -2.03 7.00
N ILE A 165 -33.03 -1.99 6.99
CA ILE A 165 -32.21 -3.21 7.02
C ILE A 165 -32.13 -3.76 8.45
N ASP A 166 -32.82 -4.87 8.67
CA ASP A 166 -32.68 -5.69 9.87
C ASP A 166 -31.71 -6.86 9.63
N VAL A 167 -30.69 -6.97 10.47
CA VAL A 167 -29.65 -8.01 10.40
C VAL A 167 -29.92 -9.12 11.43
N ASP A 168 -30.95 -8.98 12.28
CA ASP A 168 -31.22 -9.85 13.44
C ASP A 168 -32.34 -10.89 13.25
N GLU A 169 -33.05 -10.97 12.11
CA GLU A 169 -34.15 -11.94 11.91
C GLU A 169 -33.72 -13.42 11.74
N GLY A 170 -32.51 -13.79 12.18
CA GLY A 170 -31.93 -15.13 12.02
C GLY A 170 -31.84 -15.97 13.30
N ARG A 171 -32.66 -15.72 14.33
CA ARG A 171 -32.87 -16.63 15.48
C ARG A 171 -34.26 -17.29 15.39
N GLY A 172 -34.45 -18.05 14.33
CA GLY A 172 -35.56 -19.00 14.19
C GLY A 172 -34.97 -20.30 13.66
N ASP A 173 -34.97 -21.31 14.52
CA ASP A 173 -34.61 -22.73 14.36
C ASP A 173 -33.12 -23.14 14.42
#